data_AF-A0A7X8W3D0-F1
#
_entry.id   AF-A0A7X8W3D0-F1
#
_cell.length_a   1.000
_cell.length_b   1.000
_cell.length_c   1.000
_cell.angle_alpha   90.00
_cell.angle_beta   90.00
_cell.angle_gamma   90.00
#
_symmetry.space_group_name_H-M   'P 1'
#
loop_
_entity.id
_entity.type
_entity.pdbx_description
1 polymer ?
#
loop_
_entity_poly.entity_id
_entity_poly.type
_entity_poly.pdbx_seq_one_letter_code
_entity_poly.pdbx_strand_id
1 'polypeptide(L)'
;MLYGTGDGADRLIDSFEKRNIKIEGVFASDNFVRDRSFRGFKVLSYSEAKQTFGKMTIVLGFGTHDKSVIEHILAISKENDLYMPEVIEDKEGQVFDLENYYKHRDEISFAYSLLADELSQKSFTSIINYRLSGKLEYLLDCQVEERESWKLLNINRKEVYVDCGAYNGDTIARFSSFTKEW
;
A
#
# COMPACT_ATOMS: atom_id res chain seq x y z
N MET A 1 -7.59 -6.81 -14.71
CA MET A 1 -7.34 -8.01 -13.88
C MET A 1 -7.10 -7.58 -12.44
N LEU A 2 -7.58 -8.34 -11.47
CA LEU A 2 -7.32 -8.10 -10.05
C LEU A 2 -6.25 -9.06 -9.54
N TYR A 3 -5.26 -8.54 -8.83
CA TYR A 3 -4.20 -9.33 -8.22
C TYR A 3 -4.40 -9.39 -6.71
N GLY A 4 -4.78 -10.56 -6.19
CA GLY A 4 -5.03 -10.80 -4.78
C GLY A 4 -6.43 -11.34 -4.51
N THR A 5 -6.61 -11.94 -3.33
CA THR A 5 -7.86 -12.61 -2.92
C THR A 5 -8.16 -12.37 -1.43
N GLY A 6 -7.83 -11.19 -0.91
CA GLY A 6 -8.04 -10.81 0.49
C GLY A 6 -9.03 -9.65 0.62
N ASP A 7 -9.13 -9.08 1.82
CA ASP A 7 -10.05 -7.97 2.12
C ASP A 7 -9.88 -6.77 1.17
N GLY A 8 -8.63 -6.38 0.89
CA GLY A 8 -8.35 -5.30 -0.06
C GLY A 8 -8.85 -5.61 -1.48
N ALA A 9 -8.80 -6.87 -1.91
CA ALA A 9 -9.32 -7.30 -3.20
C ALA A 9 -10.87 -7.27 -3.22
N ASP A 10 -11.52 -7.68 -2.13
CA ASP A 10 -12.98 -7.59 -1.99
C ASP A 10 -13.49 -6.15 -2.05
N ARG A 11 -12.86 -5.24 -1.30
CA ARG A 11 -13.19 -3.80 -1.32
C ARG A 11 -13.05 -3.20 -2.72
N LEU A 12 -12.02 -3.61 -3.47
CA LEU A 12 -11.83 -3.14 -4.84
C LEU A 12 -12.92 -3.62 -5.77
N ILE A 13 -13.36 -4.89 -5.65
CA ILE A 13 -14.46 -5.41 -6.45
C ILE A 13 -15.74 -4.61 -6.16
N ASP A 14 -16.06 -4.36 -4.89
CA ASP A 14 -17.23 -3.56 -4.50
C ASP A 14 -17.15 -2.13 -5.08
N SER A 15 -15.95 -1.51 -5.07
CA SER A 15 -15.72 -0.19 -5.65
C SER A 15 -15.88 -0.19 -7.17
N PHE A 16 -15.38 -1.22 -7.85
CA PHE A 16 -15.53 -1.39 -9.29
C PHE A 16 -16.98 -1.60 -9.71
N GLU A 17 -17.74 -2.43 -8.99
CA GLU A 17 -19.16 -2.64 -9.22
C GLU A 17 -19.95 -1.32 -9.12
N LYS A 18 -19.72 -0.54 -8.06
CA LYS A 18 -20.33 0.80 -7.88
C LYS A 18 -20.01 1.76 -9.03
N ARG A 19 -18.83 1.63 -9.64
CA ARG A 19 -18.34 2.47 -10.75
C ARG A 19 -18.60 1.88 -12.13
N ASN A 20 -19.31 0.75 -12.23
CA ASN A 20 -19.52 0.00 -13.47
C ASN A 20 -18.21 -0.40 -14.20
N ILE A 21 -17.14 -0.60 -13.45
CA ILE A 21 -15.87 -1.11 -13.95
C ILE A 21 -15.91 -2.64 -13.90
N LYS A 22 -15.68 -3.29 -15.03
CA LYS A 22 -15.66 -4.76 -15.12
C LYS A 22 -14.25 -5.28 -14.92
N ILE A 23 -14.11 -6.32 -14.09
CA ILE A 23 -12.88 -7.10 -14.03
C ILE A 23 -13.04 -8.37 -14.87
N GLU A 24 -12.02 -8.71 -15.66
CA GLU A 24 -11.99 -9.90 -16.51
C GLU A 24 -11.56 -11.17 -15.75
N GLY A 25 -10.97 -11.00 -14.56
CA GLY A 25 -10.50 -12.12 -13.77
C GLY A 25 -9.65 -11.71 -12.59
N VAL A 26 -9.35 -12.71 -11.76
CA VAL A 26 -8.57 -12.61 -10.53
C VAL A 26 -7.39 -13.57 -10.62
N PHE A 27 -6.21 -13.13 -10.23
CA PHE A 27 -5.04 -14.00 -10.11
C PHE A 27 -4.33 -13.80 -8.77
N ALA A 28 -3.51 -14.78 -8.40
CA ALA A 28 -2.56 -14.73 -7.29
C ALA A 28 -1.17 -15.11 -7.81
N SER A 29 -0.11 -14.84 -7.03
CA SER A 29 1.23 -15.30 -7.40
C SER A 29 1.26 -16.82 -7.41
N ASP A 30 2.05 -17.41 -8.29
CA ASP A 30 2.00 -18.84 -8.63
C ASP A 30 2.12 -19.76 -7.40
N ASN A 31 2.94 -19.39 -6.41
CA ASN A 31 3.11 -20.14 -5.15
C ASN A 31 1.88 -20.10 -4.21
N PHE A 32 0.89 -19.26 -4.48
CA PHE A 32 -0.31 -19.04 -3.68
C PHE A 32 -1.59 -19.51 -4.39
N VAL A 33 -1.47 -20.06 -5.60
CA VAL A 33 -2.62 -20.60 -6.34
C VAL A 33 -3.04 -21.94 -5.71
N ARG A 34 -4.33 -22.02 -5.43
CA ARG A 34 -5.03 -23.26 -5.05
C ARG A 34 -6.22 -23.37 -5.98
N ASP A 35 -6.73 -24.58 -6.23
CA ASP A 35 -7.97 -24.73 -6.99
C ASP A 35 -9.14 -24.16 -6.16
N ARG A 36 -9.45 -22.89 -6.40
CA ARG A 36 -10.47 -22.13 -5.68
C ARG A 36 -10.99 -20.99 -6.54
N SER A 37 -12.14 -20.47 -6.13
CA SER A 37 -12.72 -19.25 -6.67
C SER A 37 -12.66 -18.11 -5.67
N PHE A 38 -12.70 -16.89 -6.18
CA PHE A 38 -12.83 -15.65 -5.42
C PHE A 38 -13.86 -14.76 -6.11
N ARG A 39 -14.93 -14.39 -5.40
CA ARG A 39 -16.04 -13.57 -5.93
C ARG A 39 -16.58 -14.08 -7.29
N GLY A 40 -16.69 -15.40 -7.43
CA GLY A 40 -17.18 -16.06 -8.65
C GLY A 40 -16.14 -16.28 -9.76
N PHE A 41 -14.95 -15.71 -9.65
CA PHE A 41 -13.85 -15.93 -10.60
C PHE A 41 -12.99 -17.11 -10.16
N LYS A 42 -12.62 -17.99 -11.10
CA LYS A 42 -11.53 -18.94 -10.85
C LYS A 42 -10.23 -18.15 -10.64
N VAL A 43 -9.49 -18.47 -9.57
CA VAL A 43 -8.21 -17.81 -9.29
C VAL A 43 -7.15 -18.42 -10.19
N LEU A 44 -6.54 -17.58 -11.03
CA LEU A 44 -5.45 -17.97 -11.93
C LEU A 44 -4.07 -17.76 -11.28
N SER A 45 -3.06 -18.44 -11.79
CA SER A 45 -1.66 -18.02 -11.69
C SER A 45 -1.41 -16.79 -12.58
N TYR A 46 -0.32 -16.06 -12.33
CA TYR A 46 0.06 -14.95 -13.22
C TYR A 46 0.38 -15.47 -14.61
N SER A 47 1.04 -16.62 -14.70
CA SER A 47 1.38 -17.29 -15.96
C SER A 47 0.14 -17.63 -16.79
N GLU A 48 -0.90 -18.21 -16.19
CA GLU A 48 -2.17 -18.50 -16.87
C GLU A 48 -2.91 -17.22 -17.30
N ALA A 49 -2.92 -16.19 -16.45
CA ALA A 49 -3.53 -14.91 -16.77
C ALA A 49 -2.83 -14.26 -17.98
N LYS A 50 -1.50 -14.24 -18.00
CA LYS A 50 -0.70 -13.73 -19.11
C LYS A 50 -0.92 -14.51 -20.40
N GLN A 51 -1.01 -15.84 -20.33
CA GLN A 51 -1.31 -16.66 -21.50
C GLN A 51 -2.72 -16.39 -22.06
N THR A 52 -3.70 -16.17 -21.17
CA THR A 52 -5.11 -16.00 -21.55
C THR A 52 -5.40 -14.60 -22.07
N PHE A 53 -4.86 -13.57 -21.42
CA PHE A 53 -5.24 -12.16 -21.65
C PHE A 53 -4.13 -11.32 -22.28
N GLY A 54 -2.88 -11.80 -22.34
CA GLY A 54 -1.76 -11.02 -22.87
C GLY A 54 -1.36 -9.86 -21.96
N LYS A 55 -1.18 -8.65 -22.53
CA LYS A 55 -0.89 -7.43 -21.75
C LYS A 55 -2.15 -7.02 -21.00
N MET A 56 -2.02 -6.75 -19.70
CA MET A 56 -3.14 -6.47 -18.81
C MET A 56 -3.01 -5.11 -18.13
N THR A 57 -4.14 -4.51 -17.78
CA THR A 57 -4.21 -3.54 -16.68
C THR A 57 -4.49 -4.30 -15.40
N ILE A 58 -3.59 -4.18 -14.43
CA ILE A 58 -3.58 -4.93 -13.19
C ILE A 58 -3.86 -3.99 -12.03
N VAL A 59 -4.78 -4.39 -11.16
CA VAL A 59 -5.03 -3.72 -9.90
C VAL A 59 -4.58 -4.62 -8.76
N LEU A 60 -3.66 -4.15 -7.94
CA LEU A 60 -3.14 -4.85 -6.78
C LEU A 60 -4.06 -4.65 -5.57
N GLY A 61 -4.57 -5.75 -5.02
CA GLY A 61 -5.54 -5.75 -3.91
C GLY A 61 -4.95 -6.14 -2.55
N PHE A 62 -3.64 -6.04 -2.37
CA PHE A 62 -2.98 -6.34 -1.11
C PHE A 62 -1.67 -5.56 -0.94
N GLY A 63 -1.29 -5.31 0.31
CA GLY A 63 0.05 -4.85 0.68
C GLY A 63 0.91 -6.01 1.18
N THR A 64 2.23 -5.88 1.06
CA THR A 64 3.20 -6.88 1.56
C THR A 64 4.50 -6.21 1.99
N HIS A 65 5.16 -6.79 2.99
CA HIS A 65 6.53 -6.44 3.39
C HIS A 65 7.54 -7.51 2.92
N ASP A 66 7.07 -8.61 2.33
CA ASP A 66 7.92 -9.68 1.82
C ASP A 66 8.66 -9.23 0.56
N LYS A 67 9.99 -9.18 0.64
CA LYS A 67 10.85 -8.71 -0.46
C LYS A 67 10.66 -9.52 -1.74
N SER A 68 10.49 -10.84 -1.64
CA SER A 68 10.31 -11.70 -2.81
C SER A 68 9.00 -11.40 -3.54
N VAL A 69 7.94 -11.09 -2.77
CA VAL A 69 6.64 -10.69 -3.34
C VAL A 69 6.73 -9.29 -3.96
N ILE A 70 7.42 -8.35 -3.31
CA ILE A 70 7.67 -7.00 -3.87
C ILE A 70 8.43 -7.09 -5.19
N GLU A 71 9.53 -7.84 -5.24
CA GLU A 71 10.32 -8.05 -6.46
C GLU A 71 9.47 -8.63 -7.59
N HIS A 72 8.57 -9.57 -7.26
CA HIS A 72 7.64 -10.14 -8.23
C HIS A 72 6.63 -9.11 -8.75
N ILE A 73 6.04 -8.28 -7.87
CA ILE A 73 5.15 -7.17 -8.27
C ILE A 73 5.87 -6.21 -9.21
N LEU A 74 7.13 -5.86 -8.91
CA LEU A 74 7.95 -4.98 -9.74
C LEU A 74 8.34 -5.60 -11.08
N ALA A 75 8.48 -6.92 -11.16
CA ALA A 75 8.66 -7.60 -12.43
C ALA A 75 7.39 -7.52 -13.29
N ILE A 76 6.21 -7.75 -12.68
CA ILE A 76 4.92 -7.65 -13.36
C ILE A 76 4.66 -6.22 -13.86
N SER A 77 4.99 -5.20 -13.07
CA SER A 77 4.76 -3.78 -13.43
C SER A 77 5.62 -3.28 -14.58
N LYS A 78 6.74 -3.95 -14.91
CA LYS A 78 7.55 -3.63 -16.10
C LYS A 78 6.89 -4.07 -17.40
N GLU A 79 6.02 -5.07 -17.34
CA GLU A 79 5.37 -5.67 -18.51
C GLU A 79 3.90 -5.21 -18.68
N ASN A 80 3.29 -4.68 -17.60
CA ASN A 80 1.86 -4.37 -17.51
C ASN A 80 1.62 -3.02 -16.85
N ASP A 81 0.47 -2.42 -17.13
CA ASP A 81 0.04 -1.24 -16.38
C ASP A 81 -0.47 -1.71 -15.01
N LEU A 82 0.22 -1.36 -13.93
CA LEU A 82 -0.08 -1.82 -12.58
C LEU A 82 -0.44 -0.64 -11.67
N TYR A 83 -1.59 -0.75 -11.00
CA TYR A 83 -2.08 0.22 -10.03
C TYR A 83 -2.35 -0.46 -8.69
N MET A 84 -2.06 0.24 -7.60
CA MET A 84 -2.40 -0.10 -6.22
C MET A 84 -3.21 1.07 -5.65
N PRO A 85 -4.51 1.15 -5.95
CA PRO A 85 -5.38 2.19 -5.42
C PRO A 85 -5.51 2.09 -3.89
N GLU A 86 -5.74 3.23 -3.25
CA GLU A 86 -6.10 3.30 -1.82
C GLU A 86 -7.44 2.59 -1.59
N VAL A 87 -7.46 1.70 -0.60
CA VAL A 87 -8.66 0.93 -0.19
C VAL A 87 -9.06 1.20 1.25
N ILE A 88 -8.25 1.99 1.97
CA ILE A 88 -8.51 2.38 3.34
C ILE A 88 -9.60 3.44 3.33
N GLU A 89 -10.68 3.12 4.03
CA GLU A 89 -11.80 4.02 4.29
C GLU A 89 -11.64 4.67 5.65
N ASP A 90 -12.12 5.91 5.79
CA ASP A 90 -12.28 6.54 7.08
C ASP A 90 -13.48 5.94 7.87
N LYS A 91 -13.73 6.49 9.06
CA LYS A 91 -14.84 6.09 9.93
C LYS A 91 -16.24 6.27 9.30
N GLU A 92 -16.35 7.05 8.23
CA GLU A 92 -17.58 7.31 7.49
C GLU A 92 -17.66 6.49 6.19
N GLY A 93 -16.67 5.63 5.93
CA GLY A 93 -16.61 4.81 4.72
C GLY A 93 -16.07 5.56 3.49
N GLN A 94 -15.43 6.73 3.66
CA GLN A 94 -14.88 7.51 2.56
C GLN A 94 -13.43 7.14 2.30
N VAL A 95 -13.07 7.00 1.02
CA VAL A 95 -11.67 6.82 0.59
C VAL A 95 -11.04 8.19 0.30
N PHE A 96 -9.71 8.25 0.35
CA PHE A 96 -8.98 9.44 -0.07
C PHE A 96 -8.93 9.50 -1.60
N ASP A 97 -9.79 10.32 -2.20
CA ASP A 97 -9.87 10.55 -3.64
C ASP A 97 -9.66 12.03 -4.02
N LEU A 98 -9.86 12.35 -5.30
CA LEU A 98 -9.70 13.72 -5.81
C LEU A 98 -10.69 14.70 -5.15
N GLU A 99 -11.92 14.29 -4.89
CA GLU A 99 -12.92 15.15 -4.24
C GLU A 99 -12.49 15.46 -2.80
N ASN A 100 -12.07 14.43 -2.05
CA ASN A 100 -11.55 14.58 -0.71
C ASN A 100 -10.28 15.48 -0.68
N TYR A 101 -9.37 15.28 -1.63
CA TYR A 101 -8.16 16.10 -1.76
C TYR A 101 -8.49 17.58 -2.00
N TYR A 102 -9.39 17.89 -2.94
CA TYR A 102 -9.75 19.29 -3.21
C TYR A 102 -10.51 19.92 -2.05
N LYS A 103 -11.37 19.16 -1.37
CA LYS A 103 -12.08 19.59 -0.18
C LYS A 103 -11.12 20.00 0.96
N HIS A 104 -9.99 19.30 1.09
CA HIS A 104 -9.02 19.49 2.18
C HIS A 104 -7.69 20.09 1.71
N ARG A 105 -7.67 20.75 0.55
CA ARG A 105 -6.43 21.20 -0.10
C ARG A 105 -5.63 22.16 0.77
N ASP A 106 -6.32 23.07 1.46
CA ASP A 106 -5.67 24.09 2.29
C ASP A 106 -5.07 23.46 3.55
N GLU A 107 -5.77 22.50 4.18
CA GLU A 107 -5.24 21.75 5.33
C GLU A 107 -4.04 20.88 4.93
N ILE A 108 -4.10 20.21 3.76
CA ILE A 108 -2.99 19.42 3.23
C ILE A 108 -1.77 20.32 2.97
N SER A 109 -1.99 21.50 2.37
CA SER A 109 -0.93 22.46 2.08
C SER A 109 -0.33 23.03 3.37
N PHE A 110 -1.16 23.30 4.37
CA PHE A 110 -0.72 23.74 5.68
C PHE A 110 0.10 22.65 6.39
N ALA A 111 -0.37 21.40 6.42
CA ALA A 111 0.38 20.28 6.99
C ALA A 111 1.75 20.11 6.33
N TYR A 112 1.82 20.20 4.99
CA TYR A 112 3.08 20.17 4.26
C TYR A 112 4.03 21.30 4.71
N SER A 113 3.51 22.52 4.91
CA SER A 113 4.32 23.67 5.35
C SER A 113 4.93 23.53 6.75
N LEU A 114 4.41 22.61 7.58
CA LEU A 114 4.91 22.33 8.92
C LEU A 114 6.06 21.30 8.93
N LEU A 115 6.33 20.62 7.81
CA LEU A 115 7.38 19.61 7.71
C LEU A 115 8.76 20.28 7.67
N ALA A 116 9.61 19.93 8.64
CA ALA A 116 10.88 20.59 8.89
C ALA A 116 12.02 20.18 7.94
N ASP A 117 11.91 19.03 7.28
CA ASP A 117 12.97 18.46 6.44
C ASP A 117 12.46 18.02 5.06
N GLU A 118 13.38 18.03 4.08
CA GLU A 118 13.09 17.71 2.69
C GLU A 118 12.63 16.26 2.49
N LEU A 119 13.13 15.32 3.30
CA LEU A 119 12.75 13.91 3.18
C LEU A 119 11.31 13.70 3.63
N SER A 120 10.89 14.32 4.72
CA SER A 120 9.50 14.34 5.17
C SER A 120 8.59 15.00 4.14
N GLN A 121 8.98 16.14 3.58
CA GLN A 121 8.23 16.83 2.51
C GLN A 121 8.07 15.97 1.25
N LYS A 122 9.14 15.30 0.82
CA LYS A 122 9.12 14.35 -0.29
C LYS A 122 8.18 13.19 0.02
N SER A 123 8.31 12.60 1.20
CA SER A 123 7.51 11.44 1.62
C SER A 123 6.02 11.77 1.69
N PHE A 124 5.68 12.93 2.26
CA PHE A 124 4.31 13.43 2.28
C PHE A 124 3.74 13.59 0.88
N THR A 125 4.47 14.26 -0.02
CA THR A 125 4.03 14.50 -1.40
C THR A 125 3.87 13.19 -2.17
N SER A 126 4.81 12.26 -2.03
CA SER A 126 4.73 10.93 -2.62
C SER A 126 3.50 10.16 -2.15
N ILE A 127 3.19 10.16 -0.85
CA ILE A 127 2.00 9.47 -0.34
C ILE A 127 0.70 10.10 -0.87
N ILE A 128 0.61 11.42 -0.96
CA ILE A 128 -0.55 12.08 -1.57
C ILE A 128 -0.70 11.68 -3.04
N ASN A 129 0.39 11.74 -3.81
CA ASN A 129 0.38 11.35 -5.23
C ASN A 129 0.07 9.87 -5.43
N TYR A 130 0.57 8.99 -4.56
CA TYR A 130 0.23 7.58 -4.53
C TYR A 130 -1.27 7.40 -4.31
N ARG A 131 -1.86 8.00 -3.27
CA ARG A 131 -3.28 7.82 -2.96
C ARG A 131 -4.19 8.27 -4.09
N LEU A 132 -3.84 9.37 -4.76
CA LEU A 132 -4.62 9.90 -5.88
C LEU A 132 -4.47 9.09 -7.17
N SER A 133 -3.29 8.52 -7.43
CA SER A 133 -2.99 7.88 -8.72
C SER A 133 -2.98 6.35 -8.68
N GLY A 134 -2.84 5.76 -7.49
CA GLY A 134 -2.55 4.35 -7.28
C GLY A 134 -1.20 3.91 -7.86
N LYS A 135 -0.28 4.80 -8.24
CA LYS A 135 0.96 4.40 -8.90
C LYS A 135 2.02 3.96 -7.89
N LEU A 136 2.57 2.77 -8.12
CA LEU A 136 3.59 2.17 -7.26
C LEU A 136 4.89 2.99 -7.18
N GLU A 137 5.24 3.72 -8.24
CA GLU A 137 6.46 4.56 -8.31
C GLU A 137 6.57 5.54 -7.14
N TYR A 138 5.45 6.13 -6.70
CA TYR A 138 5.45 7.06 -5.58
C TYR A 138 5.77 6.38 -4.25
N LEU A 139 5.31 5.13 -4.03
CA LEU A 139 5.67 4.38 -2.82
C LEU A 139 7.16 4.03 -2.80
N LEU A 140 7.71 3.64 -3.96
CA LEU A 140 9.13 3.33 -4.10
C LEU A 140 10.00 4.58 -3.86
N ASP A 141 9.55 5.73 -4.35
CA ASP A 141 10.28 6.99 -4.24
C ASP A 141 10.39 7.51 -2.80
N CYS A 142 9.46 7.13 -1.92
CA CYS A 142 9.47 7.52 -0.50
C CYS A 142 9.77 6.38 0.47
N GLN A 143 10.14 5.19 -0.02
CA GLN A 143 10.56 4.12 0.86
C GLN A 143 11.89 4.49 1.54
N VAL A 144 11.92 4.35 2.86
CA VAL A 144 13.12 4.59 3.68
C VAL A 144 13.36 3.40 4.61
N GLU A 145 14.62 3.20 4.98
CA GLU A 145 14.95 2.25 6.04
C GLU A 145 14.36 2.71 7.37
N GLU A 146 13.85 1.77 8.16
CA GLU A 146 13.19 2.07 9.43
C GLU A 146 14.09 2.90 10.36
N ARG A 147 15.40 2.65 10.36
CA ARG A 147 16.38 3.40 11.16
C ARG A 147 16.36 4.92 10.89
N GLU A 148 16.01 5.36 9.69
CA GLU A 148 15.93 6.79 9.37
C GLU A 148 14.78 7.49 10.13
N SER A 149 13.65 6.81 10.35
CA SER A 149 12.54 7.38 11.12
C SER A 149 12.90 7.53 12.60
N TRP A 150 13.63 6.55 13.15
CA TRP A 150 14.09 6.58 14.54
C TRP A 150 15.07 7.73 14.83
N LYS A 151 15.88 8.14 13.85
CA LYS A 151 16.80 9.29 14.00
C LYS A 151 16.08 10.61 14.24
N LEU A 152 14.82 10.75 13.78
CA LEU A 152 14.03 11.96 13.99
C LEU A 152 13.61 12.16 15.45
N LEU A 153 13.56 11.09 16.24
CA LEU A 153 13.01 11.09 17.60
C LEU A 153 14.05 11.41 18.70
N ASN A 154 15.34 11.51 18.35
CA ASN A 154 16.44 11.78 19.29
C ASN A 154 16.37 10.96 20.60
N ILE A 155 16.09 9.66 20.46
CA ILE A 155 15.90 8.72 21.56
C ILE A 155 17.17 8.56 22.38
N ASN A 156 17.04 8.53 23.72
CA ASN A 156 18.13 8.33 24.66
C ASN A 156 17.82 7.23 25.70
N ARG A 157 18.64 7.09 26.74
CA ARG A 157 18.50 6.03 27.76
C ARG A 157 17.39 6.28 28.80
N LYS A 158 16.74 7.44 28.77
CA LYS A 158 15.72 7.87 29.75
C LYS A 158 14.43 8.27 29.05
N GLU A 159 13.79 7.30 28.41
CA GLU A 159 12.52 7.50 27.72
C GLU A 159 11.34 7.01 28.54
N VAL A 160 10.19 7.66 28.36
CA VAL A 160 8.88 7.15 28.76
C VAL A 160 8.11 6.85 27.49
N TYR A 161 7.94 5.56 27.18
CA TYR A 161 7.25 5.10 25.99
C TYR A 161 5.80 4.74 26.31
N VAL A 162 4.86 5.25 25.51
CA VAL A 162 3.43 4.91 25.59
C VAL A 162 3.06 4.12 24.34
N ASP A 163 2.74 2.84 24.52
CA ASP A 163 2.37 1.95 23.42
C ASP A 163 0.86 2.01 23.14
N CYS A 164 0.44 2.90 22.25
CA CYS A 164 -0.96 3.09 21.86
C CYS A 164 -1.43 2.09 20.78
N GLY A 165 -1.03 0.83 20.89
CA GLY A 165 -1.39 -0.21 19.92
C GLY A 165 -0.54 -1.47 20.02
N ALA A 166 -0.22 -1.91 21.25
CA ALA A 166 0.86 -2.87 21.51
C ALA A 166 0.79 -4.20 20.77
N TYR A 167 -0.40 -4.63 20.31
CA TYR A 167 -0.64 -5.87 19.57
C TYR A 167 0.17 -7.08 20.11
N ASN A 168 1.21 -7.52 19.40
CA ASN A 168 2.08 -8.65 19.78
C ASN A 168 3.42 -8.23 20.42
N GLY A 169 3.58 -6.95 20.74
CA GLY A 169 4.77 -6.38 21.39
C GLY A 169 5.96 -6.17 20.46
N ASP A 170 5.79 -6.26 19.14
CA ASP A 170 6.87 -6.07 18.17
C ASP A 170 7.49 -4.66 18.25
N THR A 171 6.67 -3.63 18.46
CA THR A 171 7.11 -2.24 18.49
C THR A 171 7.93 -1.94 19.75
N ILE A 172 7.49 -2.40 20.93
CA ILE A 172 8.29 -2.24 22.16
C ILE A 172 9.60 -3.05 22.10
N ALA A 173 9.60 -4.21 21.45
CA ALA A 173 10.82 -4.99 21.23
C ALA A 173 11.80 -4.23 20.32
N ARG A 174 11.33 -3.66 19.21
CA ARG A 174 12.13 -2.80 18.31
C ARG A 174 12.66 -1.57 19.03
N PHE A 175 11.81 -0.83 19.74
CA PHE A 175 12.21 0.33 20.54
C PHE A 175 13.29 -0.03 21.58
N SER A 176 13.16 -1.19 22.23
CA SER A 176 14.13 -1.68 23.20
C SER A 176 15.47 -2.05 22.56
N SER A 177 15.52 -2.49 21.30
CA SER A 177 16.81 -2.69 20.62
C SER A 177 17.51 -1.37 20.32
N PHE A 178 16.77 -0.33 19.94
CA PHE A 178 17.35 0.98 19.66
C PHE A 178 17.85 1.69 20.92
N THR A 179 17.19 1.54 22.07
CA THR A 179 17.66 2.16 23.33
C THR A 179 18.87 1.45 23.97
N LYS A 180 19.13 0.19 23.61
CA LYS A 180 20.30 -0.58 24.09
C LYS A 180 21.58 -0.31 23.32
N GLU A 181 21.48 0.16 22.07
CA GLU A 181 22.64 0.44 21.19
C GLU A 181 23.32 1.79 21.47
N TRP A 182 22.75 2.63 22.36
CA TRP A 182 23.19 4.00 22.65
C TRP A 182 23.63 4.12 24.10
#